data_AF-E6SBX9-F1
#
_entry.id   AF-E6SBX9-F1
#
_cell.length_a   1.000
_cell.length_b   1.000
_cell.length_c   1.000
_cell.angle_alpha   90.00
_cell.angle_beta   90.00
_cell.angle_gamma   90.00
#
_symmetry.space_group_name_H-M   'P 1'
#
loop_
_entity.id
_entity.type
_entity.pdbx_description
1 polymer ?
#
loop_
_entity_poly.entity_id
_entity_poly.type
_entity_poly.pdbx_seq_one_letter_code
_entity_poly.pdbx_strand_id
1 'polypeptide(L)'
;MMLIDCQTCPVRDVHCADCMVTALTAIPVGAPESETGLPLDRAERRAVSVLIAAGLVTHETANTARAVPTEGPTPLRLGRAAV
;
A
#
# COMPACT_ATOMS: atom_id res chain seq x y z
N MET A 1 19.67 1.85 -13.32
CA MET A 1 18.36 1.28 -13.67
C MET A 1 18.51 -0.24 -13.58
N MET A 2 17.81 -0.89 -12.65
CA MET A 2 17.81 -2.37 -12.54
C MET A 2 16.40 -2.85 -12.84
N LEU A 3 16.26 -3.62 -13.91
CA LEU A 3 15.01 -4.19 -14.40
C LEU A 3 15.17 -5.71 -14.29
N ILE A 4 14.30 -6.36 -13.53
CA ILE A 4 14.33 -7.81 -13.35
C ILE A 4 13.52 -8.44 -14.48
N ASP A 5 14.16 -9.22 -15.34
CA ASP A 5 13.47 -9.98 -16.39
C ASP A 5 13.02 -11.33 -15.84
N CYS A 6 11.71 -11.43 -15.60
CA CYS A 6 11.10 -12.66 -15.13
C CYS A 6 11.19 -13.81 -16.15
N GLN A 7 11.34 -13.54 -17.46
CA GLN A 7 11.47 -14.60 -18.47
C GLN A 7 12.83 -15.30 -18.42
N THR A 8 13.86 -14.65 -17.86
CA THR A 8 15.22 -15.23 -17.73
C THR A 8 15.63 -15.52 -16.29
N CYS A 9 14.71 -15.35 -15.33
CA CYS A 9 15.03 -15.53 -13.91
C CYS A 9 15.16 -17.03 -13.56
N PRO A 10 16.33 -17.51 -13.14
CA PRO A 10 16.58 -18.94 -12.93
C PRO A 10 15.77 -19.55 -11.77
N VAL A 11 15.14 -18.73 -10.93
CA VAL A 11 14.33 -19.16 -9.78
C VAL A 11 12.84 -19.31 -10.15
N ARG A 12 12.43 -18.91 -11.36
CA ARG A 12 11.02 -18.85 -11.78
C ARG A 12 10.25 -20.16 -11.55
N ASP A 13 10.86 -21.28 -11.92
CA ASP A 13 10.17 -22.58 -11.87
C ASP A 13 10.45 -23.38 -10.60
N VAL A 14 11.23 -22.82 -9.68
CA VAL A 14 11.64 -23.51 -8.44
C VAL A 14 10.98 -22.88 -7.21
N HIS A 15 10.97 -21.54 -7.11
CA HIS A 15 10.50 -20.83 -5.91
C HIS A 15 9.89 -19.44 -6.21
N CYS A 16 9.40 -19.16 -7.42
CA CYS A 16 8.91 -17.80 -7.72
C CYS A 16 7.72 -17.37 -6.86
N ALA A 17 6.85 -18.31 -6.51
CA ALA A 17 5.70 -18.05 -5.64
C ALA A 17 6.13 -17.56 -4.25
N ASP A 18 7.32 -17.98 -3.79
CA ASP A 18 7.91 -17.63 -2.49
C ASP A 18 8.97 -16.51 -2.59
N CYS A 19 9.21 -15.97 -3.78
CA CYS A 19 10.18 -14.90 -4.01
C CYS A 19 9.58 -13.52 -3.70
N MET A 20 10.41 -12.61 -3.20
CA MET A 20 10.07 -11.19 -2.96
C MET A 20 9.46 -10.50 -4.19
N VAL A 21 9.74 -10.97 -5.42
CA VAL A 21 9.17 -10.43 -6.66
C VAL A 21 7.65 -10.56 -6.70
N THR A 22 7.08 -11.68 -6.23
CA THR A 22 5.61 -11.87 -6.18
C THR A 22 4.97 -10.88 -5.22
N ALA A 23 5.59 -10.65 -4.05
CA ALA A 23 5.14 -9.65 -3.10
C ALA A 23 5.18 -8.23 -3.69
N LEU A 24 6.22 -7.91 -4.48
CA LEU A 24 6.34 -6.60 -5.14
C LEU A 24 5.30 -6.42 -6.26
N THR A 25 4.98 -7.45 -7.03
CA THR A 25 3.93 -7.38 -8.07
C THR A 25 2.51 -7.37 -7.50
N ALA A 26 2.32 -7.84 -6.26
CA ALA A 26 1.05 -7.78 -5.56
C ALA A 26 0.72 -6.38 -5.01
N ILE A 27 1.70 -5.45 -5.01
CA ILE A 27 1.47 -4.06 -4.62
C ILE A 27 0.81 -3.36 -5.82
N PRO A 28 -0.47 -2.95 -5.74
CA PRO A 28 -1.09 -2.17 -6.78
C PRO A 28 -0.41 -0.79 -6.85
N VAL A 29 0.49 -0.61 -7.81
CA VAL A 29 1.10 0.69 -8.09
C VAL A 29 0.17 1.45 -9.03
N GLY A 30 -0.60 2.38 -8.46
CA GLY A 30 -1.36 3.36 -9.24
C GLY A 30 -2.73 2.92 -9.74
N ALA A 31 -3.49 2.15 -8.96
CA ALA A 31 -4.93 2.06 -9.23
C ALA A 31 -5.58 3.42 -8.85
N PRO A 32 -6.17 4.19 -9.79
CA PRO A 32 -6.90 5.40 -9.45
C PRO A 32 -8.27 4.99 -8.91
N GLU A 33 -8.30 4.54 -7.66
CA GLU A 33 -9.54 4.18 -7.00
C GLU A 33 -10.18 5.41 -6.35
N SER A 34 -11.28 5.83 -6.97
CA SER A 34 -12.41 6.55 -6.40
C SER A 34 -12.37 8.09 -6.39
N GLU A 35 -12.98 8.67 -7.42
CA GLU A 35 -13.60 10.00 -7.34
C GLU A 35 -14.72 10.08 -6.26
N THR A 36 -15.05 8.97 -5.62
CA THR A 36 -16.11 8.77 -4.61
C THR A 36 -15.65 8.75 -3.15
N GLY A 37 -14.36 8.99 -2.85
CA GLY A 37 -13.86 8.98 -1.47
C GLY A 37 -14.25 10.23 -0.65
N LEU A 38 -14.20 10.12 0.68
CA LEU A 38 -14.50 11.19 1.62
C LEU A 38 -13.39 12.27 1.63
N PRO A 39 -13.70 13.52 2.01
CA PRO A 39 -12.66 14.51 2.23
C PRO A 39 -11.76 14.09 3.39
N LEU A 40 -10.44 14.31 3.26
CA LEU A 40 -9.49 14.08 4.34
C LEU A 40 -9.85 14.92 5.58
N ASP A 41 -9.79 14.29 6.74
CA ASP A 41 -9.92 14.96 8.03
C ASP A 41 -8.65 15.76 8.41
N ARG A 42 -8.66 16.40 9.59
CA ARG A 42 -7.51 17.22 10.04
C ARG A 42 -6.25 16.39 10.30
N ALA A 43 -6.40 15.21 10.88
CA ALA A 43 -5.28 14.35 11.20
C ALA A 43 -4.65 13.79 9.92
N GLU A 44 -5.48 13.36 8.98
CA GLU A 44 -5.07 12.87 7.67
C GLU A 44 -4.37 13.95 6.84
N ARG A 45 -4.93 15.17 6.76
CA ARG A 45 -4.29 16.31 6.06
C ARG A 45 -2.93 16.66 6.64
N ARG A 46 -2.79 16.58 7.97
CA ARG A 46 -1.51 16.80 8.64
C ARG A 46 -0.50 15.72 8.24
N ALA A 47 -0.91 14.46 8.18
CA ALA A 47 -0.05 13.36 7.73
C ALA A 47 0.41 13.56 6.27
N VAL A 48 -0.51 13.89 5.35
CA VAL A 48 -0.19 14.18 3.94
C VAL A 48 0.79 15.35 3.82
N SER A 49 0.63 16.40 4.64
CA SER A 49 1.54 17.55 4.64
C SER A 49 2.97 17.15 5.02
N VAL A 50 3.14 16.21 5.97
CA VAL A 50 4.46 15.67 6.34
C VAL A 50 5.07 14.87 5.20
N LEU A 51 4.27 14.07 4.48
CA LEU A 51 4.73 13.28 3.33
C LEU A 51 5.19 14.17 2.17
N ILE A 52 4.49 15.27 1.89
CA ILE A 52 4.91 16.28 0.92
C ILE A 52 6.23 16.91 1.35
N ALA A 53 6.34 17.34 2.61
CA ALA A 53 7.55 17.96 3.13
C ALA A 53 8.77 17.02 3.09
N ALA A 54 8.54 15.71 3.22
CA ALA A 54 9.56 14.68 3.09
C ALA A 54 9.90 14.33 1.63
N GLY A 55 9.21 14.90 0.64
CA GLY A 55 9.39 14.57 -0.78
C GLY A 55 8.89 13.19 -1.18
N LEU A 56 8.09 12.54 -0.32
CA LEU A 56 7.55 11.20 -0.56
C LEU A 56 6.29 11.21 -1.43
N VAL A 57 5.58 12.35 -1.48
CA VAL A 57 4.33 12.53 -2.23
C VAL A 57 4.37 13.90 -2.92
N THR A 58 3.92 13.95 -4.18
CA THR A 58 3.80 15.22 -4.92
C THR A 58 2.54 15.98 -4.51
N HIS A 59 2.52 17.29 -4.74
CA HIS A 59 1.30 18.09 -4.56
C HIS A 59 0.14 17.60 -5.42
N GLU A 60 0.43 17.14 -6.65
CA GLU A 60 -0.58 16.59 -7.56
C GLU A 60 -1.24 15.35 -6.97
N THR A 61 -0.44 14.38 -6.49
CA THR A 61 -0.94 13.18 -5.82
C THR A 61 -1.70 13.51 -4.53
N ALA A 62 -1.25 14.51 -3.77
CA ALA A 62 -1.94 14.91 -2.55
C ALA A 62 -3.32 15.55 -2.81
N ASN A 63 -3.47 16.29 -3.91
CA ASN A 63 -4.74 16.94 -4.28
C ASN A 63 -5.82 15.93 -4.71
N THR A 64 -5.40 14.79 -5.27
CA THR A 64 -6.31 13.70 -5.63
C THR A 64 -6.61 12.75 -4.48
N ALA A 65 -5.87 12.82 -3.36
CA ALA A 65 -6.07 11.95 -2.21
C ALA A 65 -7.47 12.08 -1.60
N ARG A 66 -8.08 10.94 -1.25
CA ARG A 66 -9.37 10.86 -0.57
C ARG A 66 -9.31 9.85 0.57
N ALA A 67 -10.10 10.09 1.61
CA ALA A 67 -10.26 9.16 2.72
C ALA A 67 -11.20 8.03 2.30
N VAL A 68 -10.83 6.80 2.68
CA VAL A 68 -11.70 5.63 2.54
C VAL A 68 -12.24 5.30 3.93
N PRO A 69 -13.55 5.06 4.08
CA PRO A 69 -14.10 4.61 5.35
C PRO A 69 -13.36 3.36 5.82
N THR A 70 -12.69 3.46 6.97
CA THR A 70 -12.14 2.25 7.61
C THR A 70 -13.32 1.49 8.18
N GLU A 71 -13.65 0.34 7.59
CA GLU A 71 -14.40 -0.67 8.33
C GLU A 71 -13.54 -1.03 9.55
N GLY A 72 -14.06 -0.74 10.76
CA GLY A 72 -13.30 -0.97 11.99
C GLY A 72 -12.81 -2.42 12.06
N PRO A 73 -11.62 -2.68 12.63
CA PRO A 73 -11.11 -4.05 12.68
C PRO A 73 -12.13 -4.95 13.37
N THR A 74 -12.50 -6.06 12.72
CA THR A 74 -13.13 -7.20 13.40
C THR A 74 -12.26 -7.50 14.62
N PRO A 75 -12.79 -7.41 15.86
CA PRO A 75 -11.96 -7.55 17.04
C PRO A 75 -11.27 -8.92 17.00
N LEU A 76 -9.94 -8.90 16.86
CA LEU A 76 -9.12 -10.09 16.95
C LEU A 76 -9.33 -10.66 18.36
N ARG A 77 -10.06 -11.78 18.48
CA ARG A 77 -10.18 -12.49 19.74
C ARG A 77 -8.81 -13.08 20.08
N LEU A 78 -8.05 -12.40 20.93
CA LEU A 78 -6.89 -13.02 21.57
C LEU A 78 -7.42 -14.21 22.39
N GLY A 79 -7.17 -15.43 21.90
CA GLY A 79 -7.38 -16.64 22.67
C GLY A 79 -6.50 -16.58 23.90
N ARG A 80 -7.10 -16.61 25.09
CA ARG A 80 -6.36 -16.77 26.35
C ARG A 80 -5.61 -18.10 26.28
N ALA A 81 -4.28 -18.06 26.29
CA ALA A 81 -3.48 -19.22 26.63
C ALA A 81 -3.80 -19.59 28.09
N ALA A 82 -4.48 -20.72 28.28
CA ALA A 82 -4.57 -21.36 29.58
C ALA A 82 -3.19 -21.94 29.89
N VAL A 83 -2.58 -21.46 30.98
CA VAL A 83 -1.44 -22.11 31.64
C VAL A 83 -2.01 -23.04 32.71
#